data_AF-H3H8X2-F1
#
_entry.id   AF-H3H8X2-F1
#
_cell.length_a   1.000
_cell.length_b   1.000
_cell.length_c   1.000
_cell.angle_alpha   90.00
_cell.angle_beta   90.00
_cell.angle_gamma   90.00
#
_symmetry.space_group_name_H-M   'P 1'
#
loop_
_entity.id
_entity.type
_entity.pdbx_description
1 polymer ?
#
loop_
_entity_poly.entity_id
_entity_poly.type
_entity_poly.pdbx_seq_one_letter_code
_entity_poly.pdbx_strand_id
1 'polypeptide(L)'
;MTELSKDLVQVSASLRVTATNATFENVFPQLLAEERGYRRDDAEDLKAAELGSKLLGRRLLLPCRLYLEWDESSCQLVRLNMDVDFLAPINRVLNSLEDAAYVLDQALISVDGSIGKRFS
;
A
#
# COMPACT_ATOMS: atom_id res chain seq x y z
N MET A 1 -17.17 -14.11 1.23
CA MET A 1 -17.73 -13.45 2.42
C MET A 1 -17.77 -14.49 3.52
N THR A 2 -17.31 -14.14 4.71
CA THR A 2 -17.16 -15.04 5.85
C THR A 2 -17.71 -14.33 7.07
N GLU A 3 -18.69 -14.92 7.73
CA GLU A 3 -19.20 -14.43 9.01
C GLU A 3 -18.19 -14.78 10.11
N LEU A 4 -17.75 -13.80 10.89
CA LEU A 4 -16.82 -13.98 12.02
C LEU A 4 -17.56 -13.99 13.36
N SER A 5 -18.62 -13.21 13.46
CA SER A 5 -19.65 -13.20 14.50
C SER A 5 -20.96 -12.69 13.89
N LYS A 6 -22.05 -12.68 14.66
CA LYS A 6 -23.38 -12.29 14.17
C LYS A 6 -23.41 -10.86 13.57
N ASP A 7 -22.59 -9.98 14.12
CA ASP A 7 -22.47 -8.56 13.76
C ASP A 7 -21.24 -8.27 12.87
N LEU A 8 -20.27 -9.18 12.77
CA LEU A 8 -19.02 -8.95 12.05
C LEU A 8 -18.86 -9.87 10.85
N VAL A 9 -18.77 -9.27 9.67
CA VAL A 9 -18.59 -9.96 8.40
C VAL A 9 -17.27 -9.55 7.75
N GLN A 10 -16.49 -10.55 7.33
CA GLN A 10 -15.29 -10.35 6.54
C GLN A 10 -15.57 -10.59 5.05
N VAL A 11 -15.11 -9.70 4.20
CA VAL A 11 -15.19 -9.82 2.74
C VAL A 11 -13.80 -9.73 2.13
N SER A 12 -13.44 -10.67 1.27
CA SER A 12 -12.24 -10.56 0.47
C SER A 12 -12.55 -9.84 -0.84
N ALA A 13 -11.73 -8.86 -1.20
CA ALA A 13 -11.83 -8.09 -2.43
C ALA A 13 -10.43 -7.92 -3.05
N SER A 14 -10.36 -7.30 -4.22
CA SER A 14 -9.09 -6.92 -4.82
C SER A 14 -9.20 -5.58 -5.53
N LEU A 15 -8.28 -4.68 -5.23
CA LEU A 15 -8.17 -3.38 -5.86
C LEU A 15 -7.20 -3.45 -7.03
N ARG A 16 -7.58 -2.89 -8.18
CA ARG A 16 -6.70 -2.80 -9.34
C ARG A 16 -6.23 -1.36 -9.47
N VAL A 17 -4.96 -1.13 -9.19
CA VAL A 17 -4.35 0.21 -9.22
C VAL A 17 -3.16 0.23 -10.17
N THR A 18 -2.82 1.41 -10.68
CA THR A 18 -1.62 1.62 -11.48
C THR A 18 -0.72 2.57 -10.73
N ALA A 19 0.56 2.22 -10.57
CA ALA A 19 1.54 3.14 -10.02
C ALA A 19 1.84 4.23 -11.04
N THR A 20 1.54 5.47 -10.70
CA THR A 20 1.73 6.67 -11.54
C THR A 20 2.68 7.64 -10.86
N ASN A 21 3.08 8.71 -11.55
CA ASN A 21 3.89 9.78 -10.94
C ASN A 21 3.26 10.29 -9.63
N ALA A 22 1.93 10.47 -9.59
CA ALA A 22 1.24 10.86 -8.36
C ALA A 22 1.39 9.83 -7.23
N THR A 23 1.54 8.53 -7.53
CA THR A 23 1.87 7.51 -6.53
C THR A 23 3.27 7.74 -5.95
N PHE A 24 4.25 8.11 -6.77
CA PHE A 24 5.59 8.41 -6.28
C PHE A 24 5.63 9.69 -5.45
N GLU A 25 4.93 10.74 -5.87
CA GLU A 25 4.87 12.00 -5.11
C GLU A 25 4.18 11.84 -3.75
N ASN A 26 3.14 10.99 -3.66
CA ASN A 26 2.27 10.94 -2.47
C ASN A 26 2.45 9.69 -1.61
N VAL A 27 2.92 8.57 -2.17
CA VAL A 27 3.06 7.28 -1.47
C VAL A 27 4.51 6.84 -1.36
N PHE A 28 5.31 7.03 -2.41
CA PHE A 28 6.71 6.61 -2.42
C PHE A 28 7.67 7.77 -2.72
N PRO A 29 7.62 8.90 -1.99
CA PRO A 29 8.47 10.06 -2.26
C PRO A 29 9.96 9.71 -2.18
N GLN A 30 10.29 8.74 -1.32
CA GLN A 30 11.64 8.19 -1.23
C GLN A 30 12.11 7.60 -2.56
N LEU A 31 11.28 7.15 -3.49
CA LEU A 31 11.78 6.61 -4.76
C LEU A 31 12.07 7.71 -5.81
N LEU A 32 11.79 8.98 -5.49
CA LEU A 32 12.17 10.12 -6.31
C LEU A 32 13.58 10.58 -5.97
N ALA A 33 14.45 10.70 -6.98
CA ALA A 33 15.83 11.16 -6.82
C ALA A 33 15.92 12.65 -6.42
N GLU A 34 14.95 13.47 -6.83
CA GLU A 34 15.02 14.93 -6.69
C GLU A 34 14.72 15.44 -5.26
N GLU A 35 13.95 14.69 -4.46
CA GLU A 35 13.60 15.10 -3.09
C GLU A 35 14.71 14.77 -2.06
N ARG A 36 15.66 13.91 -2.43
CA ARG A 36 16.76 13.47 -1.57
C ARG A 36 17.99 14.36 -1.81
N GLY A 37 17.96 15.59 -1.33
CA GLY A 37 19.09 16.52 -1.50
C GLY A 37 20.45 15.88 -1.15
N TYR A 38 21.48 16.08 -2.01
CA TYR A 38 22.93 15.73 -2.00
C TYR A 38 23.60 15.00 -0.81
N ARG A 39 22.92 14.16 -0.03
CA ARG A 39 23.40 13.62 1.26
C ARG A 39 23.28 12.11 1.42
N ARG A 40 22.75 11.38 0.43
CA ARG A 40 22.78 9.91 0.43
C ARG A 40 23.90 9.40 -0.48
N ASP A 41 24.44 8.26 -0.08
CA ASP A 41 25.45 7.51 -0.81
C ASP A 41 24.91 7.21 -2.22
N ASP A 42 25.71 7.45 -3.27
CA ASP A 42 25.27 7.38 -4.68
C ASP A 42 24.55 6.05 -4.99
N ALA A 43 24.96 4.97 -4.32
CA ALA A 43 24.40 3.63 -4.45
C ALA A 43 22.95 3.47 -3.97
N GLU A 44 22.54 4.13 -2.87
CA GLU A 44 21.16 4.02 -2.37
C GLU A 44 20.18 4.78 -3.25
N ASP A 45 20.61 5.92 -3.81
CA ASP A 45 19.77 6.72 -4.70
C ASP A 45 19.64 6.05 -6.07
N LEU A 46 20.70 5.40 -6.57
CA LEU A 46 20.65 4.51 -7.72
C LEU A 46 19.66 3.36 -7.50
N LYS A 47 19.71 2.69 -6.33
CA LYS A 47 18.78 1.61 -5.98
C LYS A 47 17.33 2.12 -5.95
N ALA A 48 17.08 3.25 -5.29
CA ALA A 48 15.73 3.83 -5.20
C ALA A 48 15.16 4.19 -6.58
N ALA A 49 15.97 4.81 -7.45
CA ALA A 49 15.58 5.14 -8.82
C ALA A 49 15.32 3.87 -9.65
N GLU A 50 16.14 2.82 -9.51
CA GLU A 50 15.93 1.54 -10.18
C GLU A 50 14.60 0.91 -9.77
N LEU A 51 14.33 0.81 -8.46
CA LEU A 51 13.08 0.25 -7.93
C LEU A 51 11.86 1.09 -8.35
N GLY A 52 11.98 2.41 -8.34
CA GLY A 52 10.95 3.31 -8.82
C GLY A 52 10.63 3.08 -10.31
N SER A 53 11.65 2.94 -11.14
CA SER A 53 11.48 2.66 -12.58
C SER A 53 10.80 1.31 -12.85
N LYS A 54 11.04 0.29 -12.01
CA LYS A 54 10.38 -1.02 -12.13
C LYS A 54 8.89 -0.95 -11.81
N LEU A 55 8.51 -0.11 -10.83
CA LEU A 55 7.14 0.05 -10.35
C LEU A 55 6.32 1.02 -11.21
N LEU A 56 6.93 2.08 -11.76
CA LEU A 56 6.21 3.09 -12.54
C LEU A 56 5.48 2.48 -13.74
N GLY A 57 4.21 2.83 -13.89
CA GLY A 57 3.33 2.31 -14.94
C GLY A 57 2.86 0.86 -14.70
N ARG A 58 3.31 0.19 -13.64
CA ARG A 58 2.85 -1.17 -13.32
C ARG A 58 1.44 -1.14 -12.76
N ARG A 59 0.63 -2.07 -13.25
CA ARG A 59 -0.70 -2.34 -12.73
C ARG A 59 -0.64 -3.43 -11.66
N LEU A 60 -0.97 -3.05 -10.44
CA LEU A 60 -0.97 -3.92 -9.27
C LEU A 60 -2.40 -4.40 -9.00
N LEU A 61 -2.53 -5.68 -8.63
CA LEU A 61 -3.74 -6.23 -8.07
C LEU A 61 -3.50 -6.41 -6.57
N LEU A 62 -4.10 -5.55 -5.76
CA LEU A 62 -3.94 -5.52 -4.30
C LEU A 62 -5.06 -6.34 -3.66
N PRO A 63 -4.78 -7.52 -3.09
CA PRO A 63 -5.76 -8.21 -2.27
C PRO A 63 -6.12 -7.35 -1.06
N CYS A 64 -7.40 -7.30 -0.73
CA CYS A 64 -7.85 -6.63 0.48
C CYS A 64 -8.90 -7.43 1.23
N ARG A 65 -8.94 -7.26 2.55
CA ARG A 65 -10.00 -7.76 3.42
C ARG A 65 -10.77 -6.57 3.98
N LEU A 66 -12.08 -6.62 3.86
CA LEU A 66 -13.00 -5.66 4.44
C LEU A 66 -13.67 -6.30 5.65
N TYR A 67 -13.75 -5.57 6.75
CA TYR A 67 -14.43 -5.95 7.98
C TYR A 67 -15.61 -5.01 8.17
N LEU A 68 -16.81 -5.57 8.06
CA LEU A 68 -18.08 -4.85 8.15
C LEU A 68 -18.75 -5.22 9.45
N GLU A 69 -18.98 -4.24 10.30
CA GLU A 69 -19.70 -4.41 11.57
C GLU A 69 -21.08 -3.77 11.48
N TRP A 70 -22.10 -4.52 11.85
CA TRP A 70 -23.50 -4.14 11.78
C TRP A 70 -24.08 -4.00 13.17
N ASP A 71 -24.90 -2.97 13.37
CA ASP A 71 -25.80 -2.90 14.51
C ASP A 71 -27.12 -3.59 14.16
N GLU A 72 -27.36 -4.76 14.76
CA GLU A 72 -28.59 -5.54 14.55
C GLU A 72 -29.85 -4.77 14.93
N SER A 73 -29.78 -3.84 15.89
CA SER A 73 -30.95 -3.11 16.39
C SER A 73 -31.43 -2.02 15.44
N SER A 74 -30.51 -1.38 14.71
CA SER A 74 -30.81 -0.33 13.74
C SER A 74 -30.73 -0.78 12.28
N CYS A 75 -30.26 -2.01 12.04
CA CYS A 75 -29.95 -2.55 10.71
C CYS A 75 -28.98 -1.66 9.92
N GLN A 76 -28.01 -1.03 10.60
CA GLN A 76 -27.04 -0.11 9.99
C GLN A 76 -25.61 -0.65 10.09
N LEU A 77 -24.78 -0.28 9.10
CA LEU A 77 -23.33 -0.52 9.15
C LEU A 77 -22.69 0.52 10.06
N VAL A 78 -22.12 0.10 11.17
CA VAL A 78 -21.53 1.00 12.18
C VAL A 78 -20.03 1.16 12.01
N ARG A 79 -19.35 0.18 11.39
CA ARG A 79 -17.91 0.26 11.12
C ARG A 79 -17.54 -0.47 9.84
N LEU A 80 -16.61 0.13 9.10
CA LEU A 80 -15.94 -0.49 7.95
C LEU A 80 -14.43 -0.31 8.13
N ASN A 81 -13.72 -1.43 8.32
CA ASN A 81 -12.26 -1.44 8.28
C ASN A 81 -11.77 -2.18 7.04
N MET A 82 -10.59 -1.82 6.56
CA MET A 82 -9.95 -2.47 5.42
C MET A 82 -8.51 -2.81 5.78
N ASP A 83 -8.05 -3.98 5.34
CA ASP A 83 -6.64 -4.36 5.30
C ASP A 83 -6.24 -4.59 3.85
N VAL A 84 -5.20 -3.93 3.37
CA VAL A 84 -4.68 -4.05 2.01
C VAL A 84 -3.29 -4.69 2.03
N ASP A 85 -3.11 -5.74 1.22
CA ASP A 85 -1.80 -6.36 1.01
C ASP A 85 -1.06 -5.66 -0.13
N PHE A 86 -0.15 -4.76 0.24
CA PHE A 86 0.77 -4.11 -0.69
C PHE A 86 2.03 -4.95 -0.98
N LEU A 87 2.43 -5.80 -0.04
CA LEU A 87 3.70 -6.51 -0.09
C LEU A 87 3.71 -7.56 -1.19
N ALA A 88 2.69 -8.43 -1.25
CA ALA A 88 2.62 -9.49 -2.24
C ALA A 88 2.69 -8.97 -3.70
N PRO A 89 1.89 -7.96 -4.10
CA PRO A 89 1.95 -7.43 -5.47
C PRO A 89 3.24 -6.67 -5.77
N ILE A 90 3.82 -5.95 -4.82
CA ILE A 90 5.10 -5.25 -5.02
C ILE A 90 6.26 -6.25 -5.13
N ASN A 91 6.33 -7.25 -4.24
CA ASN A 91 7.31 -8.32 -4.31
C ASN A 91 7.24 -9.06 -5.65
N ARG A 92 6.04 -9.27 -6.20
CA ARG A 92 5.88 -9.89 -7.52
C ARG A 92 6.47 -9.04 -8.65
N VAL A 93 6.43 -7.71 -8.55
CA VAL A 93 7.02 -6.81 -9.56
C VAL A 93 8.53 -6.74 -9.40
N LEU A 94 9.02 -6.63 -8.17
CA LEU A 94 10.44 -6.46 -7.88
C LEU A 94 11.22 -7.79 -7.88
N ASN A 95 10.51 -8.92 -7.72
CA ASN A 95 11.06 -10.26 -7.58
C ASN A 95 12.11 -10.36 -6.45
N SER A 96 11.88 -9.61 -5.37
CA SER A 96 12.79 -9.48 -4.23
C SER A 96 12.00 -9.00 -3.01
N LEU A 97 11.94 -9.85 -1.98
CA LEU A 97 11.22 -9.51 -0.74
C LEU A 97 11.93 -8.37 0.00
N GLU A 98 13.26 -8.35 -0.04
CA GLU A 98 14.07 -7.29 0.55
C GLU A 98 13.78 -5.94 -0.11
N ASP A 99 13.70 -5.89 -1.45
CA ASP A 99 13.41 -4.65 -2.16
C ASP A 99 11.95 -4.21 -1.96
N ALA A 100 11.02 -5.15 -1.86
CA ALA A 100 9.62 -4.84 -1.55
C ALA A 100 9.47 -4.27 -0.13
N ALA A 101 10.18 -4.84 0.85
CA ALA A 101 10.23 -4.31 2.21
C ALA A 101 10.88 -2.92 2.23
N TYR A 102 11.98 -2.72 1.49
CA TYR A 102 12.64 -1.41 1.36
C TYR A 102 11.70 -0.33 0.81
N VAL A 103 10.94 -0.65 -0.24
CA VAL A 103 9.95 0.29 -0.83
C VAL A 103 8.86 0.65 0.19
N LEU A 104 8.38 -0.33 0.96
CA LEU A 104 7.27 -0.14 1.91
C LEU A 104 7.67 0.49 3.24
N ASP A 105 8.91 0.33 3.69
CA ASP A 105 9.40 0.84 4.98
C ASP A 105 9.23 2.37 5.14
N GLN A 106 9.44 3.08 4.04
CA GLN A 106 9.32 4.55 3.97
C GLN A 106 8.08 5.01 3.22
N ALA A 107 7.16 4.10 2.86
CA ALA A 107 5.96 4.45 2.13
C ALA A 107 4.99 5.25 3.01
N LEU A 108 4.38 6.28 2.42
CA LEU A 108 3.38 7.15 3.02
C LEU A 108 1.97 6.59 2.79
N ILE A 109 1.78 5.32 3.12
CA ILE A 109 0.51 4.61 3.02
C ILE A 109 0.36 3.66 4.22
N SER A 110 -0.81 3.68 4.82
CA SER A 110 -1.16 2.77 5.91
C SER A 110 -1.75 1.47 5.37
N VAL A 111 -1.83 0.45 6.23
CA VAL A 111 -2.42 -0.85 5.88
C VAL A 111 -3.89 -0.78 5.48
N ASP A 112 -4.61 0.26 5.92
CA ASP A 112 -6.00 0.53 5.54
C ASP A 112 -6.14 1.28 4.19
N GLY A 113 -5.02 1.54 3.52
CA GLY A 113 -4.97 2.27 2.26
C GLY A 113 -5.07 3.79 2.39
N SER A 114 -5.06 4.35 3.60
CA SER A 114 -4.95 5.79 3.79
C SER A 114 -3.58 6.30 3.32
N ILE A 115 -3.59 7.34 2.48
CA ILE A 115 -2.39 7.99 1.94
C ILE A 115 -2.14 9.28 2.71
N GLY A 116 -0.89 9.52 3.13
CA GLY A 116 -0.51 10.75 3.82
C GLY A 116 0.63 10.57 4.80
N LYS A 117 0.93 11.64 5.55
CA LYS A 117 2.05 11.65 6.50
C LYS A 117 1.81 10.64 7.61
N ARG A 118 2.84 9.85 7.92
CA ARG A 118 2.88 8.91 9.04
C ARG A 118 2.46 9.65 10.30
N PHE A 119 1.32 9.27 10.90
CA PHE A 119 0.97 9.73 12.23
C PHE A 119 1.92 9.01 13.19
N SER A 120 2.88 9.76 13.72
CA SER A 120 3.81 9.33 14.77
C SER A 120 3.10 9.15 16.10
#